data_AF-A0A2V8W2V2-F1
#
_entry.id   AF-A0A2V8W2V2-F1
#
_cell.length_a   1.000
_cell.length_b   1.000
_cell.length_c   1.000
_cell.angle_alpha   90.00
_cell.angle_beta   90.00
_cell.angle_gamma   90.00
#
_symmetry.space_group_name_H-M   'P 1'
#
loop_
_entity.id
_entity.type
_entity.pdbx_description
1 polymer ?
#
loop_
_entity_poly.entity_id
_entity_poly.type
_entity_poly.pdbx_seq_one_letter_code
_entity_poly.pdbx_strand_id
1 'polypeptide(L)'
;MYKITQTTDLGTEVRVTMKIRLMNASDDRMFVTQVRLREFLPHGKATDEPVNVILEPHGSSEFTQEFTIAKQEYELWSRGARPHLGLKVQVAGGAETTITIPLMQRPGSR
;
A
#
# COMPACT_ATOMS: atom_id res chain seq x y z
N MET A 1 -6.01 -3.14 5.17
CA MET A 1 -7.21 -2.41 4.68
C MET A 1 -6.81 -0.98 4.32
N TYR A 2 -7.52 -0.32 3.42
CA TYR A 2 -7.23 1.08 3.09
C TYR A 2 -8.50 1.92 2.86
N LYS A 3 -8.33 3.25 2.86
CA LYS A 3 -9.27 4.20 2.26
C LYS A 3 -8.50 5.23 1.45
N ILE A 4 -9.03 5.64 0.31
CA ILE A 4 -8.53 6.81 -0.43
C ILE A 4 -9.10 8.04 0.29
N THR A 5 -8.23 8.96 0.68
CA THR A 5 -8.61 10.21 1.36
C THR A 5 -8.52 11.41 0.42
N GLN A 6 -7.71 11.33 -0.63
CA GLN A 6 -7.59 12.37 -1.64
C GLN A 6 -7.19 11.76 -2.97
N THR A 7 -7.65 12.39 -4.05
CA THR A 7 -7.30 12.06 -5.43
C THR A 7 -7.05 13.36 -6.17
N THR A 8 -5.88 13.48 -6.79
CA THR A 8 -5.48 14.64 -7.58
C THR A 8 -5.15 14.17 -8.99
N ASP A 9 -5.85 14.71 -9.99
CA ASP A 9 -5.56 14.46 -11.41
C ASP A 9 -4.31 15.25 -11.81
N LEU A 10 -3.32 14.57 -12.40
CA LEU A 10 -2.07 15.14 -12.91
C LEU A 10 -1.97 15.04 -14.44
N GLY A 11 -3.10 14.82 -15.13
CA GLY A 11 -3.19 14.63 -16.57
C GLY A 11 -3.13 13.15 -16.96
N THR A 12 -1.93 12.64 -17.24
CA THR A 12 -1.72 11.22 -17.59
C THR A 12 -1.61 10.32 -16.36
N GLU A 13 -1.41 10.92 -15.20
CA GLU A 13 -1.24 10.25 -13.90
C GLU A 13 -2.29 10.76 -12.91
N VAL A 14 -2.51 9.96 -11.88
CA VAL A 14 -3.35 10.30 -10.74
C VAL A 14 -2.53 10.08 -9.50
N ARG A 15 -2.57 11.08 -8.62
CA ARG A 15 -2.00 11.00 -7.29
C ARG A 15 -3.09 10.64 -6.31
N VAL A 16 -2.93 9.50 -5.65
CA VAL A 16 -3.86 8.98 -4.64
C VAL A 16 -3.21 9.05 -3.27
N THR A 17 -3.89 9.70 -2.33
CA THR A 17 -3.51 9.67 -0.91
C THR A 17 -4.35 8.60 -0.23
N MET A 18 -3.69 7.63 0.39
CA MET A 18 -4.32 6.46 1.01
C MET A 18 -4.02 6.43 2.50
N LYS A 19 -5.06 6.24 3.32
CA LYS A 19 -4.89 5.82 4.72
C LYS A 19 -4.92 4.29 4.75
N ILE A 20 -3.81 3.67 5.11
CA ILE A 20 -3.59 2.21 5.08
C ILE A 20 -3.43 1.71 6.51
N ARG A 21 -4.15 0.64 6.85
CA ARG A 21 -3.96 -0.12 8.09
C ARG A 21 -3.43 -1.50 7.77
N LEU A 22 -2.28 -1.82 8.35
CA LEU A 22 -1.62 -3.11 8.31
C LEU A 22 -1.79 -3.80 9.65
N MET A 23 -1.80 -5.13 9.62
CA MET A 23 -1.84 -5.98 10.80
C MET A 23 -0.69 -6.96 10.69
N ASN A 24 0.05 -7.11 11.77
CA ASN A 24 1.05 -8.16 11.90
C ASN A 24 0.40 -9.34 12.61
N ALA A 25 0.38 -10.50 11.94
CA ALA A 25 -0.18 -11.73 12.48
C ALA A 25 0.89 -12.67 13.07
N SER A 26 2.15 -12.24 13.09
CA SER A 26 3.27 -13.01 13.63
C SER A 26 3.58 -12.63 15.07
N ASP A 27 4.41 -13.45 15.70
CA ASP A 27 4.95 -13.23 17.05
C ASP A 27 6.15 -12.26 17.07
N ASP A 28 6.68 -11.89 15.91
CA ASP A 28 7.85 -11.03 15.78
C ASP A 28 7.47 -9.59 15.45
N ARG A 29 8.24 -8.63 15.96
CA ARG A 29 8.12 -7.23 15.55
C ARG A 29 8.61 -7.07 14.10
N MET A 30 7.82 -6.37 13.28
CA MET A 30 8.16 -6.05 11.90
C MET A 30 8.37 -4.55 11.72
N PHE A 31 9.38 -4.19 10.93
CA PHE A 31 9.65 -2.82 10.49
C PHE A 31 9.39 -2.75 8.99
N VAL A 32 8.35 -2.01 8.59
CA VAL A 32 8.08 -1.73 7.18
C VAL A 32 8.89 -0.49 6.79
N THR A 33 9.82 -0.66 5.86
CA THR A 33 10.77 0.37 5.43
C THR A 33 10.41 1.00 4.09
N GLN A 34 9.72 0.25 3.22
CA GLN A 34 9.24 0.73 1.93
C GLN A 34 7.88 0.13 1.58
N VAL A 35 7.10 0.88 0.82
CA VAL A 35 5.82 0.46 0.28
C VAL A 35 5.76 0.74 -1.21
N ARG A 36 5.16 -0.18 -1.97
CA ARG A 36 4.95 -0.02 -3.41
C ARG A 36 3.53 -0.43 -3.77
N LEU A 37 2.78 0.47 -4.41
CA LEU A 37 1.51 0.11 -5.01
C LEU A 37 1.78 -0.60 -6.34
N ARG A 38 1.44 -1.89 -6.44
CA ARG A 38 1.73 -2.67 -7.66
C ARG A 38 0.77 -2.30 -8.78
N GLU A 39 1.33 -2.18 -9.99
CA GLU A 39 0.60 -1.98 -11.24
C GLU A 39 -0.18 -3.21 -11.69
N PHE A 40 -1.26 -2.97 -12.44
CA PHE A 40 -2.06 -3.97 -13.14
C PHE A 40 -1.57 -4.19 -14.58
N LEU A 41 -1.11 -3.14 -15.26
CA LEU A 41 -0.74 -3.17 -16.67
C LEU A 41 0.76 -3.44 -16.86
N PRO A 42 1.15 -4.18 -17.92
CA PRO A 42 2.54 -4.27 -18.33
C PRO A 42 3.06 -2.86 -18.66
N HIS A 43 4.20 -2.48 -18.09
CA HIS A 43 4.81 -1.15 -18.19
C HIS A 43 4.17 -0.04 -17.35
N GLY A 44 3.41 -0.40 -16.32
CA GLY A 44 3.15 0.53 -15.23
C GLY A 44 4.47 1.09 -14.66
N LYS A 45 4.39 2.26 -14.04
CA LYS A 45 5.47 2.78 -13.21
C LYS A 45 5.00 2.70 -11.76
N ALA A 46 5.53 1.73 -11.03
CA ALA A 46 5.37 1.64 -9.58
C ALA A 46 6.66 2.09 -8.88
N THR A 47 6.54 3.09 -8.00
CA THR A 47 7.66 3.60 -7.20
C THR A 47 7.68 2.94 -5.82
N ASP A 48 8.89 2.65 -5.32
CA ASP A 48 9.09 2.28 -3.92
C ASP A 48 9.15 3.54 -3.07
N GLU A 49 8.12 3.78 -2.27
CA GLU A 49 8.01 4.91 -1.37
C GLU A 49 8.59 4.54 0.01
N PRO A 50 9.50 5.34 0.58
CA PRO A 50 10.03 5.08 1.92
C PRO A 50 8.94 5.34 2.97
N VAL A 51 8.85 4.44 3.94
CA VAL A 51 7.98 4.58 5.11
C VAL A 51 8.72 4.13 6.38
N ASN A 52 8.24 4.56 7.54
CA ASN A 52 8.70 4.03 8.80
C ASN A 52 7.48 3.59 9.62
N VAL A 53 7.10 2.32 9.46
CA VAL A 53 5.96 1.74 10.18
C VAL A 53 6.44 0.57 11.01
N ILE A 54 6.23 0.65 12.31
CA ILE A 54 6.49 -0.45 13.25
C ILE A 54 5.18 -1.22 13.44
N LEU A 55 5.23 -2.53 13.24
CA LEU A 55 4.13 -3.43 13.55
C LEU A 55 4.56 -4.35 14.69
N GLU A 56 4.00 -4.08 15.88
CA GLU A 56 4.15 -4.96 17.03
C GLU A 56 3.54 -6.35 16.77
N PRO A 57 4.02 -7.41 17.45
CA PRO A 57 3.41 -8.74 17.39
C PRO A 57 1.90 -8.69 17.62
N HIS A 58 1.13 -9.37 16.76
CA HIS A 58 -0.35 -9.36 16.77
C HIS A 58 -1.00 -7.96 16.71
N GLY A 59 -0.21 -6.93 16.40
CA GLY A 59 -0.61 -5.54 16.41
C GLY A 59 -1.10 -5.04 15.07
N SER A 60 -1.59 -3.80 15.05
CA SER A 60 -1.93 -3.09 13.82
C SER A 60 -1.42 -1.67 13.87
N SER A 61 -0.96 -1.16 12.72
CA SER A 61 -0.58 0.24 12.56
C SER A 61 -1.29 0.86 11.37
N GLU A 62 -1.52 2.16 11.44
CA GLU A 62 -2.17 2.94 10.40
C GLU A 62 -1.27 4.10 9.99
N PHE A 63 -1.09 4.28 8.68
CA PHE A 63 -0.28 5.34 8.11
C PHE A 63 -0.97 5.91 6.87
N THR A 64 -0.54 7.12 6.48
CA THR A 64 -0.98 7.76 5.25
C THR A 64 0.17 7.75 4.26
N GLN A 65 -0.09 7.33 3.03
CA GLN A 65 0.90 7.33 1.95
C GLN A 65 0.29 7.87 0.67
N GLU A 66 1.09 8.65 -0.06
CA GLU A 66 0.77 9.10 -1.40
C GLU A 66 1.39 8.16 -2.43
N PHE A 67 0.64 7.84 -3.48
CA PHE A 67 1.15 7.14 -4.65
C PHE A 67 0.77 7.92 -5.90
N THR A 68 1.71 8.04 -6.84
CA THR A 68 1.41 8.50 -8.20
C THR A 68 1.33 7.27 -9.09
N ILE A 69 0.19 7.08 -9.75
CA ILE A 69 -0.08 5.96 -10.65
C ILE A 69 -0.60 6.46 -11.98
N ALA A 70 -0.49 5.66 -13.04
CA ALA A 70 -1.09 6.01 -14.31
C ALA A 70 -2.61 6.12 -14.19
N LYS A 71 -3.22 7.06 -14.91
CA LYS A 71 -4.68 7.29 -14.85
C LYS A 71 -5.48 6.04 -15.22
N GLN A 72 -4.99 5.26 -16.18
CA GLN A 72 -5.60 3.99 -16.59
C GLN A 72 -5.64 2.95 -15.46
N GLU A 73 -4.60 2.89 -14.62
CA GLU A 73 -4.54 2.01 -13.45
C GLU A 73 -5.62 2.39 -12.43
N TYR A 74 -5.76 3.69 -12.17
CA TYR A 74 -6.79 4.21 -11.28
C TYR A 74 -8.21 3.94 -11.80
N GLU A 75 -8.42 4.06 -13.12
CA GLU A 75 -9.70 3.72 -13.75
C GLU A 75 -10.04 2.23 -13.60
N LEU A 76 -9.08 1.33 -13.81
CA LEU A 76 -9.28 -0.11 -13.57
C LEU A 76 -9.64 -0.39 -12.11
N TRP A 77 -8.96 0.28 -11.17
CA TRP A 77 -9.26 0.18 -9.76
C TRP A 77 -10.70 0.62 -9.44
N SER A 78 -11.14 1.76 -9.97
CA SER A 78 -12.52 2.24 -9.82
C SER A 78 -13.58 1.28 -10.38
N ARG A 79 -13.19 0.45 -11.36
CA ARG A 79 -14.04 -0.59 -11.98
C ARG A 79 -13.98 -1.94 -11.25
N GLY A 80 -13.27 -2.02 -10.13
CA GLY A 80 -13.23 -3.19 -9.25
C GLY A 80 -11.94 -3.98 -9.27
N ALA A 81 -10.93 -3.59 -10.04
CA ALA A 81 -9.59 -4.17 -9.91
C ALA A 81 -9.04 -3.92 -8.49
N ARG A 82 -8.41 -4.93 -7.89
CA ARG A 82 -7.94 -4.87 -6.50
C ARG A 82 -6.44 -4.63 -6.45
N PRO A 83 -5.97 -3.48 -5.94
CA PRO A 83 -4.55 -3.21 -5.90
C PRO A 83 -3.85 -4.12 -4.90
N HIS A 84 -2.57 -4.34 -5.15
CA HIS A 84 -1.69 -5.04 -4.22
C HIS A 84 -0.66 -4.05 -3.68
N LEU A 85 -0.30 -4.22 -2.42
CA LEU A 85 0.76 -3.46 -1.78
C LEU A 85 1.95 -4.39 -1.58
N GLY A 86 3.07 -4.06 -2.21
CA GLY A 86 4.38 -4.59 -1.87
C GLY A 86 4.89 -3.86 -0.62
N LEU A 87 5.37 -4.62 0.35
CA LEU A 87 5.95 -4.17 1.60
C LEU A 87 7.36 -4.70 1.68
N LYS A 88 8.33 -3.80 1.85
CA LYS A 88 9.67 -4.19 2.25
C LYS A 88 9.72 -4.18 3.77
N VAL A 89 9.98 -5.33 4.35
CA VAL A 89 9.90 -5.58 5.78
C VAL A 89 11.18 -6.17 6.30
N GLN A 90 11.61 -5.65 7.44
CA GLN A 90 12.72 -6.14 8.22
C GLN A 90 12.15 -6.72 9.53
N VAL A 91 12.52 -7.95 9.84
CA VAL A 91 12.26 -8.58 11.15
C VAL A 91 13.52 -8.45 12.00
N ALA A 92 13.38 -8.28 13.32
CA ALA A 92 14.54 -8.20 14.20
C ALA A 92 15.39 -9.48 14.08
N GLY A 93 16.67 -9.34 13.71
CA GLY A 93 17.60 -10.46 13.50
C GLY A 93 17.37 -11.27 12.21
N GLY A 94 16.37 -10.92 11.39
CA GLY A 94 16.09 -11.55 10.11
C GLY A 94 16.77 -10.87 8.92
N ALA A 95 16.61 -11.45 7.72
CA ALA A 95 16.90 -10.76 6.48
C ALA A 95 15.71 -9.86 6.09
N GLU A 96 16.00 -8.81 5.33
CA GLU A 96 14.96 -8.00 4.71
C GLU A 96 14.22 -8.82 3.66
N THR A 97 12.89 -8.73 3.66
CA THR A 97 12.04 -9.49 2.73
C THR A 97 10.95 -8.60 2.13
N THR A 98 10.43 -9.02 0.97
CA THR A 98 9.31 -8.37 0.31
C THR A 98 8.06 -9.21 0.46
N ILE A 99 7.03 -8.65 1.09
CA ILE A 99 5.70 -9.26 1.21
C ILE A 99 4.74 -8.51 0.30
N THR A 100 3.97 -9.24 -0.49
CA THR A 100 2.86 -8.64 -1.25
C THR A 100 1.54 -9.01 -0.60
N ILE A 101 0.71 -8.01 -0.30
CA ILE A 101 -0.63 -8.22 0.25
C ILE A 101 -1.71 -7.61 -0.66
N PRO A 102 -2.88 -8.26 -0.80
CA PRO A 102 -4.03 -7.62 -1.44
C PRO A 102 -4.56 -6.49 -0.55
N LEU A 103 -4.85 -5.35 -1.15
CA LEU A 103 -5.46 -4.23 -0.45
C LEU A 103 -6.99 -4.35 -0.51
N MET A 104 -7.60 -4.54 0.65
CA MET A 104 -9.05 -4.52 0.82
C MET A 104 -9.49 -3.10 1.19
N GLN A 105 -10.39 -2.51 0.40
CA GLN A 105 -11.00 -1.22 0.72
C GLN A 105 -11.82 -1.38 2.00
N ARG A 106 -11.70 -0.42 2.92
CA ARG A 106 -12.62 -0.37 4.06
C ARG A 106 -14.04 -0.16 3.51
N PRO A 107 -15.02 -0.98 3.90
CA PRO A 107 -16.41 -0.69 3.60
C PRO A 107 -16.72 0.73 4.08
N GLY A 108 -17.25 1.57 3.20
CA GLY A 108 -17.81 2.83 3.63
C GLY A 108 -18.96 2.52 4.58
N SER A 109 -18.89 3.01 5.82
CA SER A 109 -20.09 3.25 6.61
C SER A 109 -20.95 4.23 5.80
N ARG A 110 -21.93 3.68 5.08
CA ARG A 110 -23.05 4.46 4.55
C ARG A 110 -23.83 5.08 5.70
#